data_AF-A0AAX6DUF6-F1
#
_entry.id   AF-A0AAX6DUF6-F1
#
_cell.length_a   1.000
_cell.length_b   1.000
_cell.length_c   1.000
_cell.angle_alpha   90.00
_cell.angle_beta   90.00
_cell.angle_gamma   90.00
#
_symmetry.space_group_name_H-M   'P 1'
#
loop_
_entity.id
_entity.type
_entity.pdbx_description
1 polymer ?
#
loop_
_entity_poly.entity_id
_entity_poly.type
_entity_poly.pdbx_seq_one_letter_code
_entity_poly.pdbx_strand_id
1 'polypeptide(L)'
;MIRSPAGMAHERHATSSSTALSAEENSMFVDILQEAPLFGHRQPTSIVGSVFYCFILASYAVVAAAAPWIFFFAPKLSPTLLCSCNVILLIITGIFQQYWVYQVRKVRLQGYYIFSQKLKHISRLPFATISYGTALMLLVLVWQQYVHIMSISVLLRIVMFVEVICAGCFMSVYIGCVHQYNSLDGQPDVLKSLYSALQPSSSLEELRYHEGGRLSDQQMALLQYQRENLHYLSEEVLRLQECLSKYQRSDDGSTPQVDLAHLLASRDQELRALSAEMNQVQSELRLARSLIAERDSEFQHIRITNNQYVEENERLRAILSEWSARAAKLERALEAEKVANMELQKSMSKLRSQATHNRP
;
A
#
# COMPACT_ATOMS: atom_id res chain seq x y z
N MET A 1 -32.29 63.41 -23.40
CA MET A 1 -32.07 62.27 -24.32
C MET A 1 -30.77 61.59 -23.88
N ILE A 2 -30.74 60.24 -23.84
CA ILE A 2 -29.56 59.35 -23.67
C ILE A 2 -29.27 58.79 -22.25
N ARG A 3 -29.82 57.58 -22.01
CA ARG A 3 -29.20 56.26 -21.67
C ARG A 3 -28.06 56.14 -20.61
N SER A 4 -28.37 55.33 -19.57
CA SER A 4 -27.59 54.41 -18.68
C SER A 4 -26.08 54.12 -18.95
N PRO A 5 -25.26 53.61 -17.97
CA PRO A 5 -25.63 52.50 -17.09
C PRO A 5 -25.09 52.46 -15.63
N ALA A 6 -25.77 51.60 -14.85
CA ALA A 6 -25.37 51.09 -13.55
C ALA A 6 -24.26 50.04 -13.67
N GLY A 7 -23.24 50.15 -12.81
CA GLY A 7 -22.15 49.17 -12.67
C GLY A 7 -22.46 48.10 -11.64
N MET A 8 -22.13 46.86 -12.01
CA MET A 8 -22.33 45.59 -11.32
C MET A 8 -21.67 45.51 -9.93
N ALA A 9 -22.40 44.91 -8.99
CA ALA A 9 -21.85 44.26 -7.80
C ALA A 9 -22.55 42.91 -7.62
N HIS A 10 -21.99 41.84 -8.20
CA HIS A 10 -22.35 40.46 -7.85
C HIS A 10 -21.31 39.47 -8.40
N GLU A 11 -20.29 39.15 -7.61
CA GLU A 11 -19.38 38.03 -7.93
C GLU A 11 -18.55 37.62 -6.70
N ARG A 12 -19.20 37.08 -5.66
CA ARG A 12 -18.50 36.40 -4.54
C ARG A 12 -19.17 35.12 -4.00
N HIS A 13 -20.24 34.63 -4.63
CA HIS A 13 -20.95 33.42 -4.15
C HIS A 13 -20.81 32.18 -5.05
N ALA A 14 -20.13 32.26 -6.19
CA ALA A 14 -20.04 31.16 -7.15
C ALA A 14 -18.91 30.15 -6.89
N THR A 15 -17.91 30.51 -6.07
CA THR A 15 -16.72 29.66 -5.84
C THR A 15 -16.91 28.61 -4.74
N SER A 16 -17.88 28.78 -3.85
CA SER A 16 -18.17 27.82 -2.78
C SER A 16 -19.13 26.70 -3.20
N SER A 17 -19.97 26.93 -4.22
CA SER A 17 -20.91 25.92 -4.74
C SER A 17 -20.25 24.92 -5.69
N SER A 18 -19.23 25.34 -6.46
CA SER A 18 -18.50 24.46 -7.37
C SER A 18 -17.63 23.43 -6.63
N THR A 19 -17.12 23.77 -5.44
CA THR A 19 -16.35 22.83 -4.61
C THR A 19 -17.25 21.78 -3.96
N ALA A 20 -18.50 22.14 -3.64
CA ALA A 20 -19.48 21.21 -3.08
C ALA A 20 -19.99 20.21 -4.14
N LEU A 21 -20.31 20.68 -5.36
CA LEU A 21 -20.75 19.85 -6.47
C LEU A 21 -19.68 18.82 -6.91
N SER A 22 -18.41 19.23 -6.95
CA SER A 22 -17.31 18.30 -7.27
C SER A 22 -17.09 17.24 -6.19
N ALA A 23 -17.34 17.55 -4.92
CA ALA A 23 -17.27 16.57 -3.84
C ALA A 23 -18.43 15.57 -3.92
N GLU A 24 -19.61 16.02 -4.32
CA GLU A 24 -20.83 15.22 -4.44
C GLU A 24 -20.78 14.29 -5.66
N GLU A 25 -20.29 14.75 -6.82
CA GLU A 25 -20.04 13.94 -8.02
C GLU A 25 -18.95 12.88 -7.78
N ASN A 26 -17.88 13.24 -7.07
CA ASN A 26 -16.86 12.28 -6.65
C ASN A 26 -17.41 11.25 -5.66
N SER A 27 -18.36 11.63 -4.78
CA SER A 27 -19.02 10.68 -3.88
C SER A 27 -19.99 9.74 -4.60
N MET A 28 -20.71 10.23 -5.61
CA MET A 28 -21.60 9.40 -6.46
C MET A 28 -20.81 8.41 -7.32
N PHE A 29 -19.67 8.82 -7.90
CA PHE A 29 -18.78 7.91 -8.62
C PHE A 29 -18.13 6.86 -7.71
N VAL A 30 -17.90 7.20 -6.44
CA VAL A 30 -17.44 6.24 -5.42
C VAL A 30 -18.53 5.23 -5.08
N ASP A 31 -19.78 5.66 -4.90
CA ASP A 31 -20.91 4.76 -4.63
C ASP A 31 -21.18 3.80 -5.79
N ILE A 32 -21.10 4.25 -7.04
CA ILE A 32 -21.34 3.41 -8.23
C ILE A 32 -20.22 2.36 -8.45
N LEU A 33 -18.98 2.65 -8.05
CA LEU A 33 -17.85 1.69 -8.07
C LEU A 33 -17.81 0.77 -6.86
N GLN A 34 -18.39 1.21 -5.73
CA GLN A 34 -18.61 0.41 -4.53
C GLN A 34 -19.68 -0.68 -4.77
N GLU A 35 -20.42 -0.57 -5.86
CA GLU A 35 -21.41 -1.53 -6.34
C GLU A 35 -20.86 -2.51 -7.38
N ALA A 36 -19.59 -2.90 -7.25
CA ALA A 36 -19.09 -4.07 -7.98
C ALA A 36 -19.88 -5.32 -7.53
N PRO A 37 -20.41 -6.16 -8.44
CA PRO A 37 -21.37 -7.23 -8.13
C PRO A 37 -20.84 -8.35 -7.19
N LEU A 38 -19.55 -8.34 -6.85
CA LEU A 38 -18.97 -9.21 -5.83
C LEU A 38 -19.13 -8.70 -4.39
N PHE A 39 -19.51 -7.46 -4.15
CA PHE A 39 -19.77 -6.94 -2.79
C PHE A 39 -20.95 -7.67 -2.13
N GLY A 40 -21.96 -8.07 -2.91
CA GLY A 40 -23.18 -8.70 -2.40
C GLY A 40 -23.04 -10.17 -1.96
N HIS A 41 -21.93 -10.85 -2.28
CA HIS A 41 -21.74 -12.27 -1.95
C HIS A 41 -20.48 -12.56 -1.12
N ARG A 42 -20.13 -11.65 -0.20
CA ARG A 42 -19.03 -11.87 0.75
C ARG A 42 -19.48 -12.83 1.85
N GLN A 43 -19.12 -14.11 1.74
CA GLN A 43 -19.20 -15.01 2.90
C GLN A 43 -18.12 -14.61 3.91
N PRO A 44 -18.48 -14.23 5.16
CA PRO A 44 -17.51 -13.88 6.18
C PRO A 44 -16.55 -15.06 6.39
N THR A 45 -15.26 -14.78 6.54
CA THR A 45 -14.28 -15.82 6.87
C THR A 45 -14.64 -16.44 8.20
N SER A 46 -14.83 -17.76 8.23
CA SER A 46 -15.32 -18.44 9.42
C SER A 46 -14.29 -18.41 10.55
N ILE A 47 -14.57 -17.62 11.59
CA ILE A 47 -13.82 -17.54 12.85
C ILE A 47 -13.85 -18.88 13.63
N VAL A 48 -14.80 -19.74 13.27
CA VAL A 48 -15.07 -21.07 13.86
C VAL A 48 -13.79 -21.90 13.99
N GLY A 49 -12.96 -22.00 12.95
CA GLY A 49 -11.73 -22.80 12.99
C GLY A 49 -10.70 -22.29 13.99
N SER A 50 -10.58 -20.97 14.16
CA SER A 50 -9.68 -20.36 15.14
C SER A 50 -10.17 -20.57 16.58
N VAL A 51 -11.48 -20.48 16.80
CA VAL A 51 -12.10 -20.70 18.11
C VAL A 51 -11.94 -22.15 18.55
N PHE A 52 -12.15 -23.12 17.63
CA PHE A 52 -11.88 -24.53 17.91
C PHE A 52 -10.43 -24.79 18.31
N TYR A 53 -9.46 -24.16 17.63
CA TYR A 53 -8.06 -24.29 17.99
C TYR A 53 -7.76 -23.72 19.39
N CYS A 54 -8.37 -22.58 19.77
CA CYS A 54 -8.26 -22.05 21.13
C CYS A 54 -8.82 -23.00 22.19
N PHE A 55 -9.94 -23.69 21.91
CA PHE A 55 -10.47 -24.71 22.82
C PHE A 55 -9.51 -25.91 22.99
N ILE A 56 -8.86 -26.35 21.91
CA ILE A 56 -7.86 -27.43 21.97
C ILE A 56 -6.66 -26.98 22.82
N LEU A 57 -6.17 -25.75 22.62
CA LEU A 57 -5.07 -25.19 23.39
C LEU A 57 -5.41 -25.04 24.89
N ALA A 58 -6.62 -24.59 25.20
CA ALA A 58 -7.11 -24.48 26.58
C ALA A 58 -7.25 -25.85 27.25
N SER A 59 -7.79 -26.83 26.52
CA SER A 59 -7.91 -28.22 26.99
C SER A 59 -6.53 -28.80 27.33
N TYR A 60 -5.53 -28.51 26.51
CA TYR A 60 -4.15 -28.90 26.76
C TYR A 60 -3.53 -28.23 28.00
N ALA A 61 -3.79 -26.94 28.20
CA ALA A 61 -3.36 -26.22 29.40
C ALA A 61 -3.92 -26.86 30.68
N VAL A 62 -5.20 -27.26 30.64
CA VAL A 62 -5.87 -27.98 31.73
C VAL A 62 -5.21 -29.33 31.99
N VAL A 63 -4.89 -30.09 30.94
CA VAL A 63 -4.16 -31.37 31.07
C VAL A 63 -2.77 -31.15 31.69
N ALA A 64 -2.04 -30.11 31.31
CA ALA A 64 -0.74 -29.77 31.89
C ALA A 64 -0.84 -29.37 33.38
N ALA A 65 -1.89 -28.64 33.77
CA ALA A 65 -2.15 -28.25 35.16
C ALA A 65 -2.67 -29.41 36.03
N ALA A 66 -3.45 -30.33 35.46
CA ALA A 66 -4.00 -31.50 36.14
C ALA A 66 -3.04 -32.69 36.18
N ALA A 67 -1.97 -32.69 35.38
CA ALA A 67 -0.92 -33.71 35.37
C ALA A 67 -0.40 -34.14 36.76
N PRO A 68 -0.11 -33.25 37.74
CA PRO A 68 0.33 -33.70 39.07
C PRO A 68 -0.73 -34.49 39.84
N TRP A 69 -2.02 -34.22 39.60
CA TRP A 69 -3.13 -34.89 40.29
C TRP A 69 -3.50 -36.20 39.61
N ILE A 70 -3.52 -36.22 38.28
CA ILE A 70 -3.90 -37.39 37.47
C ILE A 70 -2.78 -38.45 37.48
N PHE A 71 -1.51 -38.05 37.47
CA PHE A 71 -0.37 -38.98 37.45
C PHE A 71 0.19 -39.33 38.83
N PHE A 72 -0.56 -39.07 39.90
CA PHE A 72 -0.22 -39.48 41.27
C PHE A 72 0.07 -40.99 41.36
N PHE A 73 -0.58 -41.81 40.51
CA PHE A 73 -0.46 -43.27 40.52
C PHE A 73 0.79 -43.81 39.79
N ALA A 74 1.48 -43.01 38.95
CA ALA A 74 2.65 -43.47 38.18
C ALA A 74 3.60 -42.31 37.76
N PRO A 75 4.44 -41.78 38.67
CA PRO A 75 5.27 -40.59 38.41
C PRO A 75 6.36 -40.80 37.34
N LYS A 76 6.78 -42.05 37.10
CA LYS A 76 7.82 -42.37 36.10
C LYS A 76 7.34 -42.22 34.65
N LEU A 77 6.04 -42.33 34.40
CA LEU A 77 5.45 -42.23 33.05
C LEU A 77 5.03 -40.81 32.69
N SER A 78 4.97 -39.91 33.67
CA SER A 78 4.56 -38.51 33.49
C SER A 78 5.33 -37.75 32.39
N PRO A 79 6.69 -37.78 32.32
CA PRO A 79 7.40 -37.03 31.28
C PRO A 79 7.17 -37.61 29.87
N THR A 80 7.08 -38.93 29.74
CA THR A 80 6.82 -39.61 28.46
C THR A 80 5.44 -39.29 27.92
N LEU A 81 4.42 -39.24 28.78
CA LEU A 81 3.05 -38.89 28.40
C LEU A 81 2.89 -37.40 28.06
N LEU A 82 3.59 -36.50 28.77
CA LEU A 82 3.61 -35.07 28.42
C LEU A 82 4.28 -34.85 27.05
N CYS A 83 5.36 -35.56 26.77
CA CYS A 83 6.06 -35.49 25.48
C CYS A 83 5.18 -36.01 24.34
N SER A 84 4.51 -37.15 24.51
CA SER A 84 3.61 -37.69 23.48
C SER A 84 2.41 -36.78 23.22
N CYS A 85 1.84 -36.19 24.28
CA CYS A 85 0.75 -35.21 24.16
C CYS A 85 1.20 -33.97 23.38
N ASN A 86 2.43 -33.48 23.59
CA ASN A 86 2.93 -32.33 22.84
C ASN A 86 3.21 -32.66 21.36
N VAL A 87 3.68 -33.87 21.05
CA VAL A 87 3.81 -34.33 19.65
C VAL A 87 2.44 -34.41 18.96
N ILE A 88 1.41 -34.89 19.66
CA ILE A 88 0.03 -34.90 19.14
C ILE A 88 -0.46 -33.48 18.87
N LEU A 89 -0.20 -32.54 19.79
CA LEU A 89 -0.51 -31.13 19.56
C LEU A 89 0.22 -30.53 18.35
N LEU A 90 1.48 -30.88 18.15
CA LEU A 90 2.25 -30.41 16.99
C LEU A 90 1.62 -30.89 15.68
N ILE A 91 1.19 -32.15 15.62
CA ILE A 91 0.50 -32.71 14.45
C ILE A 91 -0.83 -31.97 14.20
N ILE A 92 -1.65 -31.79 15.24
CA ILE A 92 -2.92 -31.06 15.14
C ILE A 92 -2.68 -29.62 14.67
N THR A 93 -1.67 -28.95 15.22
CA THR A 93 -1.29 -27.58 14.83
C THR A 93 -0.85 -27.50 13.37
N GLY A 94 -0.13 -28.51 12.88
CA GLY A 94 0.24 -28.59 11.46
C GLY A 94 -0.97 -28.67 10.51
N ILE A 95 -2.00 -29.43 10.89
CA ILE A 95 -3.26 -29.50 10.12
C ILE A 95 -3.97 -28.14 10.11
N PHE A 96 -4.07 -27.49 11.28
CA PHE A 96 -4.66 -26.16 11.39
C PHE A 96 -3.87 -25.09 10.62
N GLN A 97 -2.54 -25.21 10.56
CA GLN A 97 -1.72 -24.33 9.74
C GLN A 97 -2.06 -24.46 8.25
N GLN A 98 -2.23 -25.68 7.74
CA GLN A 98 -2.62 -25.90 6.34
C GLN A 98 -4.01 -25.33 6.06
N TYR A 99 -4.94 -25.49 7.01
CA TYR A 99 -6.27 -24.87 6.96
C TYR A 99 -6.21 -23.34 6.91
N TRP A 100 -5.39 -22.68 7.73
CA TRP A 100 -5.26 -21.22 7.70
C TRP A 100 -4.55 -20.71 6.45
N VAL A 101 -3.53 -21.41 5.94
CA VAL A 101 -2.90 -21.06 4.66
C VAL A 101 -3.92 -21.13 3.52
N TYR A 102 -4.81 -22.14 3.55
CA TYR A 102 -5.91 -22.23 2.59
C TYR A 102 -6.88 -21.05 2.73
N GLN A 103 -7.28 -20.70 3.96
CA GLN A 103 -8.16 -19.53 4.20
C GLN A 103 -7.52 -18.21 3.74
N VAL A 104 -6.22 -18.00 4.02
CA VAL A 104 -5.47 -16.82 3.56
C VAL A 104 -5.39 -16.77 2.04
N ARG A 105 -5.25 -17.92 1.37
CA ARG A 105 -5.25 -18.00 -0.09
C ARG A 105 -6.62 -17.66 -0.67
N LYS A 106 -7.71 -18.10 -0.03
CA LYS A 106 -9.08 -17.73 -0.39
C LYS A 106 -9.30 -16.22 -0.25
N VAL A 107 -8.85 -15.61 0.85
CA VAL A 107 -8.93 -14.15 1.07
C VAL A 107 -8.07 -13.37 0.07
N ARG A 108 -6.93 -13.93 -0.36
CA ARG A 108 -6.07 -13.30 -1.38
C ARG A 108 -6.77 -13.19 -2.74
N LEU A 109 -7.56 -14.20 -3.11
CA LEU A 109 -8.36 -14.19 -4.34
C LEU A 109 -9.47 -13.12 -4.30
N GLN A 110 -9.91 -12.72 -3.11
CA GLN A 110 -10.88 -11.63 -2.92
C GLN A 110 -10.26 -10.23 -3.04
N GLY A 111 -8.97 -10.10 -3.43
CA GLY A 111 -8.34 -8.80 -3.68
C GLY A 111 -7.76 -8.09 -2.46
N TYR A 112 -7.61 -8.76 -1.30
CA TYR A 112 -7.02 -8.17 -0.10
C TYR A 112 -5.53 -8.49 0.04
N TYR A 113 -4.68 -7.87 -0.78
CA TYR A 113 -3.26 -8.22 -0.88
C TYR A 113 -2.42 -7.87 0.35
N ILE A 114 -2.49 -6.62 0.84
CA ILE A 114 -1.69 -6.13 1.99
C ILE A 114 -2.09 -6.89 3.27
N PHE A 115 -3.40 -7.09 3.45
CA PHE A 115 -3.94 -7.87 4.56
C PHE A 115 -3.55 -9.35 4.46
N SER A 116 -3.64 -9.97 3.28
CA SER A 116 -3.19 -11.36 3.06
C SER A 116 -1.69 -11.52 3.35
N GLN A 117 -0.86 -10.54 3.00
CA GLN A 117 0.58 -10.58 3.28
C GLN A 117 0.90 -10.53 4.77
N LYS A 118 0.22 -9.64 5.54
CA LYS A 118 0.35 -9.61 7.00
C LYS A 118 -0.22 -10.87 7.67
N LEU A 119 -1.37 -11.34 7.21
CA LEU A 119 -2.05 -12.51 7.76
C LEU A 119 -1.27 -13.81 7.47
N LYS A 120 -0.59 -13.91 6.32
CA LYS A 120 0.30 -15.05 5.97
C LYS A 120 1.49 -15.17 6.92
N HIS A 121 2.04 -14.05 7.40
CA HIS A 121 3.14 -14.08 8.37
C HIS A 121 2.60 -14.49 9.76
N ILE A 122 1.47 -13.89 10.16
CA ILE A 122 0.82 -14.18 11.45
C ILE A 122 0.35 -15.64 11.53
N SER A 123 -0.17 -16.22 10.44
CA SER A 123 -0.66 -17.60 10.41
C SER A 123 0.44 -18.67 10.54
N ARG A 124 1.72 -18.30 10.38
CA ARG A 124 2.87 -19.21 10.54
C ARG A 124 3.45 -19.23 11.95
N LEU A 125 3.18 -18.20 12.76
CA LEU A 125 3.72 -18.03 14.11
C LEU A 125 3.33 -19.16 15.09
N PRO A 126 2.07 -19.58 15.22
CA PRO A 126 1.70 -20.59 16.23
C PRO A 126 2.33 -21.97 15.96
N PHE A 127 2.52 -22.35 14.69
CA PHE A 127 3.26 -23.58 14.36
C PHE A 127 4.75 -23.46 14.72
N ALA A 128 5.37 -22.31 14.42
CA ALA A 128 6.75 -22.06 14.79
C ALA A 128 6.92 -22.14 16.32
N THR A 129 6.05 -21.47 17.08
CA THR A 129 6.04 -21.51 18.55
C THR A 129 5.97 -22.93 19.10
N ILE A 130 5.06 -23.77 18.58
CA ILE A 130 4.92 -25.15 19.06
C ILE A 130 6.12 -26.03 18.63
N SER A 131 6.67 -25.81 17.45
CA SER A 131 7.89 -26.50 17.02
C SER A 131 9.12 -26.15 17.88
N TYR A 132 9.24 -24.89 18.32
CA TYR A 132 10.29 -24.47 19.24
C TYR A 132 10.06 -25.01 20.66
N GLY A 133 8.81 -25.04 21.13
CA GLY A 133 8.44 -25.64 22.42
C GLY A 133 8.77 -27.12 22.48
N THR A 134 8.33 -27.89 21.48
CA THR A 134 8.67 -29.32 21.29
C THR A 134 10.18 -29.57 21.24
N ALA A 135 10.93 -28.79 20.46
CA ALA A 135 12.40 -28.90 20.43
C ALA A 135 13.04 -28.60 21.80
N LEU A 136 12.53 -27.61 22.53
CA LEU A 136 13.02 -27.25 23.87
C LEU A 136 12.74 -28.36 24.90
N MET A 137 11.58 -29.02 24.85
CA MET A 137 11.31 -30.16 25.75
C MET A 137 12.16 -31.38 25.43
N LEU A 138 12.42 -31.66 24.15
CA LEU A 138 13.34 -32.73 23.75
C LEU A 138 14.77 -32.41 24.22
N LEU A 139 15.20 -31.15 24.10
CA LEU A 139 16.49 -30.71 24.63
C LEU A 139 16.57 -30.93 26.15
N VAL A 140 15.52 -30.56 26.89
CA VAL A 140 15.43 -30.78 28.34
C VAL A 140 15.50 -32.26 28.71
N LEU A 141 14.88 -33.14 27.92
CA LEU A 141 14.97 -34.59 28.11
C LEU A 141 16.38 -35.13 27.84
N VAL A 142 17.06 -34.64 26.80
CA VAL A 142 18.44 -35.04 26.47
C VAL A 142 19.43 -34.51 27.50
N TRP A 143 19.23 -33.30 28.02
CA TRP A 143 20.10 -32.68 29.02
C TRP A 143 19.82 -33.12 30.47
N GLN A 144 18.98 -34.15 30.64
CA GLN A 144 18.55 -34.71 31.93
C GLN A 144 19.72 -34.99 32.90
N GLN A 145 20.89 -35.36 32.38
CA GLN A 145 22.05 -35.73 33.19
C GLN A 145 22.77 -34.53 33.84
N TYR A 146 22.59 -33.31 33.33
CA TYR A 146 23.34 -32.12 33.76
C TYR A 146 22.53 -31.13 34.63
N VAL A 147 21.19 -31.21 34.61
CA VAL A 147 20.32 -30.23 35.28
C VAL A 147 19.76 -30.83 36.59
N HIS A 148 20.51 -30.70 37.69
CA HIS A 148 20.11 -31.23 39.00
C HIS A 148 19.27 -30.24 39.84
N ILE A 149 19.01 -29.02 39.34
CA ILE A 149 18.47 -27.90 40.15
C ILE A 149 16.94 -27.99 40.35
N MET A 150 16.19 -28.60 39.41
CA MET A 150 14.72 -28.69 39.44
C MET A 150 14.22 -30.06 38.95
N SER A 151 13.07 -30.53 39.45
CA SER A 151 12.46 -31.78 38.96
C SER A 151 12.06 -31.67 37.48
N ILE A 152 12.43 -32.67 36.67
CA ILE A 152 12.21 -32.71 35.21
C ILE A 152 10.74 -32.43 34.84
N SER A 153 9.80 -33.01 35.59
CA SER A 153 8.36 -32.81 35.39
C SER A 153 7.93 -31.34 35.59
N VAL A 154 8.56 -30.64 36.54
CA VAL A 154 8.29 -29.21 36.80
C VAL A 154 8.84 -28.35 35.66
N LEU A 155 10.06 -28.66 35.18
CA LEU A 155 10.68 -27.89 34.10
C LEU A 155 9.93 -28.07 32.77
N LEU A 156 9.52 -29.31 32.43
CA LEU A 156 8.66 -29.57 31.28
C LEU A 156 7.34 -28.80 31.37
N ARG A 157 6.70 -28.75 32.55
CA ARG A 157 5.46 -27.97 32.73
C ARG A 157 5.66 -26.48 32.55
N ILE A 158 6.75 -25.90 33.05
CA ILE A 158 7.06 -24.48 32.84
C ILE A 158 7.17 -24.19 31.34
N VAL A 159 7.92 -25.03 30.60
CA VAL A 159 8.05 -24.90 29.14
C VAL A 159 6.68 -24.98 28.46
N MET A 160 5.83 -25.93 28.87
CA MET A 160 4.48 -26.11 28.31
C MET A 160 3.56 -24.91 28.58
N PHE A 161 3.58 -24.36 29.81
CA PHE A 161 2.78 -23.18 30.13
C PHE A 161 3.25 -21.97 29.33
N VAL A 162 4.56 -21.77 29.19
CA VAL A 162 5.13 -20.69 28.38
C VAL A 162 4.75 -20.87 26.90
N GLU A 163 4.82 -22.09 26.37
CA GLU A 163 4.43 -22.43 25.01
C GLU A 163 2.94 -22.15 24.75
N VAL A 164 2.06 -22.59 25.66
CA VAL A 164 0.61 -22.36 25.59
C VAL A 164 0.26 -20.88 25.67
N ILE A 165 0.87 -20.13 26.59
CA ILE A 165 0.63 -18.68 26.72
C ILE A 165 1.07 -17.99 25.43
N CYS A 166 2.25 -18.31 24.90
CA CYS A 166 2.80 -17.72 23.69
C CYS A 166 1.92 -18.03 22.46
N ALA A 167 1.54 -19.29 22.27
CA ALA A 167 0.64 -19.71 21.19
C ALA A 167 -0.75 -19.05 21.33
N GLY A 168 -1.29 -18.97 22.55
CA GLY A 168 -2.55 -18.29 22.85
C GLY A 168 -2.50 -16.80 22.54
N CYS A 169 -1.40 -16.12 22.84
CA CYS A 169 -1.18 -14.72 22.48
C CYS A 169 -1.21 -14.55 20.95
N PHE A 170 -0.49 -15.37 20.18
CA PHE A 170 -0.52 -15.29 18.71
C PHE A 170 -1.92 -15.56 18.14
N MET A 171 -2.67 -16.49 18.73
CA MET A 171 -4.05 -16.76 18.34
C MET A 171 -5.00 -15.60 18.66
N SER A 172 -4.82 -14.93 19.81
CA SER A 172 -5.61 -13.76 20.16
C SER A 172 -5.37 -12.60 19.20
N VAL A 173 -4.12 -12.40 18.77
CA VAL A 173 -3.76 -11.42 17.73
C VAL A 173 -4.40 -11.81 16.39
N TYR A 174 -4.36 -13.09 16.02
CA TYR A 174 -5.01 -13.58 14.80
C TYR A 174 -6.52 -13.35 14.81
N ILE A 175 -7.21 -13.72 15.90
CA ILE A 175 -8.65 -13.49 16.07
C ILE A 175 -8.95 -11.99 16.07
N GLY A 176 -8.14 -11.17 16.74
CA GLY A 176 -8.27 -9.72 16.74
C GLY A 176 -8.14 -9.14 15.34
N CYS A 177 -7.17 -9.62 14.54
CA CYS A 177 -7.01 -9.20 13.14
C CYS A 177 -8.20 -9.63 12.26
N VAL A 178 -8.71 -10.85 12.42
CA VAL A 178 -9.88 -11.35 11.67
C VAL A 178 -11.15 -10.62 12.10
N HIS A 179 -11.31 -10.33 13.39
CA HIS A 179 -12.44 -9.56 13.91
C HIS A 179 -12.37 -8.10 13.44
N GLN A 180 -11.20 -7.48 13.49
CA GLN A 180 -10.97 -6.15 12.97
C GLN A 180 -11.27 -6.10 11.46
N TYR A 181 -10.89 -7.13 10.72
CA TYR A 181 -11.24 -7.30 9.30
C TYR A 181 -12.75 -7.49 9.07
N ASN A 182 -13.44 -8.24 9.93
CA ASN A 182 -14.89 -8.43 9.84
C ASN A 182 -15.67 -7.17 10.28
N SER A 183 -15.05 -6.29 11.09
CA SER A 183 -15.63 -5.01 11.49
C SER A 183 -15.31 -3.86 10.52
N LEU A 184 -14.21 -3.97 9.78
CA LEU A 184 -13.85 -3.05 8.70
C LEU A 184 -14.58 -3.52 7.43
N ASP A 185 -15.88 -3.22 7.33
CA ASP A 185 -16.67 -3.35 6.10
C ASP A 185 -16.22 -2.38 4.97
N GLY A 186 -15.02 -1.78 5.09
CA GLY A 186 -14.47 -0.85 4.12
C GLY A 186 -13.67 -1.56 3.04
N GLN A 187 -14.15 -1.44 1.80
CA GLN A 187 -13.50 -1.55 0.47
C GLN A 187 -12.17 -2.33 0.35
N PRO A 188 -12.01 -3.17 -0.69
CA PRO A 188 -10.76 -3.90 -0.93
C PRO A 188 -9.57 -2.94 -1.04
N ASP A 189 -8.50 -3.19 -0.27
CA ASP A 189 -7.27 -2.37 -0.25
C ASP A 189 -6.68 -2.11 -1.65
N VAL A 190 -6.96 -3.00 -2.61
CA VAL A 190 -6.57 -2.85 -4.02
C VAL A 190 -7.26 -1.65 -4.67
N LEU A 191 -8.53 -1.36 -4.35
CA LEU A 191 -9.21 -0.15 -4.85
C LEU A 191 -8.59 1.12 -4.29
N LYS A 192 -8.23 1.12 -3.00
CA LYS A 192 -7.57 2.27 -2.35
C LYS A 192 -6.19 2.53 -2.95
N SER A 193 -5.47 1.46 -3.32
CA SER A 193 -4.19 1.56 -4.03
C SER A 193 -4.34 2.06 -5.46
N LEU A 194 -5.41 1.70 -6.16
CA LEU A 194 -5.75 2.25 -7.47
C LEU A 194 -6.15 3.72 -7.36
N TYR A 195 -6.97 4.07 -6.38
CA TYR A 195 -7.36 5.45 -6.12
C TYR A 195 -6.13 6.33 -5.81
N SER A 196 -5.18 5.81 -5.04
CA SER A 196 -3.89 6.47 -4.78
C SER A 196 -2.96 6.52 -6.01
N ALA A 197 -3.07 5.58 -6.95
CA ALA A 197 -2.28 5.57 -8.19
C ALA A 197 -2.90 6.45 -9.29
N LEU A 198 -4.21 6.67 -9.25
CA LEU A 198 -4.91 7.66 -10.08
C LEU A 198 -4.79 9.08 -9.52
N GLN A 199 -4.33 9.24 -8.27
CA GLN A 199 -4.10 10.55 -7.66
C GLN A 199 -2.80 11.17 -8.21
N PRO A 200 -2.77 12.48 -8.56
CA PRO A 200 -1.64 13.12 -9.21
C PRO A 200 -0.34 12.95 -8.42
N SER A 201 0.72 12.57 -9.14
CA SER A 201 2.06 12.24 -8.66
C SER A 201 2.75 13.41 -7.92
N SER A 202 2.84 13.34 -6.60
CA SER A 202 3.75 14.18 -5.80
C SER A 202 5.08 13.45 -5.57
N SER A 203 6.14 13.90 -6.25
CA SER A 203 7.59 13.92 -5.89
C SER A 203 8.24 12.76 -5.10
N LEU A 204 7.64 11.57 -4.99
CA LEU A 204 8.17 10.41 -4.25
C LEU A 204 8.51 9.23 -5.18
N GLU A 205 8.49 9.44 -6.49
CA GLU A 205 8.77 8.41 -7.50
C GLU A 205 10.27 8.07 -7.61
N GLU A 206 11.15 8.96 -7.13
CA GLU A 206 12.60 8.77 -7.20
C GLU A 206 13.15 7.81 -6.12
N LEU A 207 12.39 7.55 -5.06
CA LEU A 207 12.75 6.58 -4.02
C LEU A 207 12.24 5.15 -4.31
N ARG A 208 11.48 4.97 -5.40
CA ARG A 208 10.69 3.74 -5.67
C ARG A 208 11.40 2.70 -6.56
N TYR A 209 12.67 2.88 -6.88
CA TYR A 209 13.45 1.88 -7.63
C TYR A 209 13.73 0.58 -6.85
N HIS A 210 13.45 0.53 -5.55
CA HIS A 210 13.63 -0.68 -4.72
C HIS A 210 12.35 -1.52 -4.55
N GLU A 211 11.19 -1.09 -5.07
CA GLU A 211 9.88 -1.72 -4.83
C GLU A 211 9.21 -2.29 -6.09
N GLY A 212 9.96 -2.43 -7.19
CA GLY A 212 9.44 -2.90 -8.49
C GLY A 212 8.84 -4.31 -8.49
N GLY A 213 9.27 -5.19 -7.58
CA GLY A 213 8.73 -6.57 -7.50
C GLY A 213 7.36 -6.68 -6.81
N ARG A 214 7.01 -5.75 -5.91
CA ARG A 214 5.71 -5.77 -5.22
C ARG A 214 4.60 -5.17 -6.09
N LEU A 215 4.96 -4.19 -6.93
CA LEU A 215 4.06 -3.49 -7.84
C LEU A 215 3.62 -4.38 -9.02
N SER A 216 4.52 -5.19 -9.59
CA SER A 216 4.18 -6.15 -10.65
C SER A 216 3.26 -7.28 -10.15
N ASP A 217 3.51 -7.78 -8.93
CA ASP A 217 2.67 -8.80 -8.30
C ASP A 217 1.26 -8.26 -7.98
N GLN A 218 1.18 -6.99 -7.60
CA GLN A 218 -0.08 -6.30 -7.35
C GLN A 218 -0.86 -6.05 -8.64
N GLN A 219 -0.19 -5.70 -9.74
CA GLN A 219 -0.80 -5.57 -11.07
C GLN A 219 -1.28 -6.92 -11.63
N MET A 220 -0.53 -8.00 -11.43
CA MET A 220 -0.94 -9.36 -11.81
C MET A 220 -2.18 -9.81 -11.03
N ALA A 221 -2.22 -9.55 -9.72
CA ALA A 221 -3.37 -9.89 -8.88
C ALA A 221 -4.63 -9.10 -9.27
N LEU A 222 -4.47 -7.85 -9.69
CA LEU A 222 -5.56 -7.02 -10.21
C LEU A 222 -6.11 -7.58 -11.53
N LEU A 223 -5.23 -7.89 -12.49
CA LEU A 223 -5.66 -8.48 -13.77
C LEU A 223 -6.39 -9.80 -13.55
N GLN A 224 -5.93 -10.60 -12.59
CA GLN A 224 -6.57 -11.84 -12.22
C GLN A 224 -7.95 -11.62 -11.57
N TYR A 225 -8.07 -10.65 -10.67
CA TYR A 225 -9.35 -10.26 -10.07
C TYR A 225 -10.34 -9.74 -11.12
N GLN A 226 -9.91 -8.86 -12.03
CA GLN A 226 -10.77 -8.36 -13.10
C GLN A 226 -11.22 -9.48 -14.04
N ARG A 227 -10.34 -10.42 -14.37
CA ARG A 227 -10.67 -11.59 -15.20
C ARG A 227 -11.69 -12.51 -14.52
N GLU A 228 -11.52 -12.78 -13.23
CA GLU A 228 -12.44 -13.61 -12.44
C GLU A 228 -13.81 -12.93 -12.29
N ASN A 229 -13.86 -11.61 -12.11
CA ASN A 229 -15.12 -10.86 -12.10
C ASN A 229 -15.85 -10.93 -13.44
N LEU A 230 -15.11 -10.79 -14.55
CA LEU A 230 -15.67 -10.85 -15.89
C LEU A 230 -16.21 -12.25 -16.20
N HIS A 231 -15.52 -13.28 -15.72
CA HIS A 231 -15.96 -14.67 -15.81
C HIS A 231 -17.22 -14.93 -14.99
N TYR A 232 -17.26 -14.50 -13.73
CA TYR A 232 -18.42 -14.64 -12.86
C TYR A 232 -19.65 -13.91 -13.43
N LEU A 233 -19.46 -12.67 -13.90
CA LEU A 233 -20.54 -11.92 -14.54
C LEU A 233 -21.05 -12.63 -15.80
N SER A 234 -20.15 -13.22 -16.59
CA SER A 234 -20.55 -13.99 -17.77
C SER A 234 -21.35 -15.26 -17.41
N GLU A 235 -20.98 -15.96 -16.33
CA GLU A 235 -21.71 -17.11 -15.83
C GLU A 235 -23.09 -16.73 -15.31
N GLU A 236 -23.20 -15.63 -14.56
CA GLU A 236 -24.47 -15.19 -14.00
C GLU A 236 -25.42 -14.67 -15.07
N VAL A 237 -24.90 -13.98 -16.09
CA VAL A 237 -25.68 -13.60 -17.28
C VAL A 237 -26.20 -14.84 -18.01
N LEU A 238 -25.36 -15.86 -18.20
CA LEU A 238 -25.78 -17.12 -18.81
C LEU A 238 -26.84 -17.84 -17.97
N ARG A 239 -26.71 -17.82 -16.64
CA ARG A 239 -27.70 -18.38 -15.71
C ARG A 239 -29.03 -17.65 -15.78
N LEU A 240 -29.01 -16.32 -15.77
CA LEU A 240 -30.20 -15.50 -15.91
C LEU A 240 -30.86 -15.72 -17.27
N GLN A 241 -30.07 -15.86 -18.33
CA GLN A 241 -30.55 -16.19 -19.67
C GLN A 241 -31.17 -17.59 -19.72
N GLU A 242 -30.60 -18.57 -19.01
CA GLU A 242 -31.17 -19.91 -18.87
C GLU A 242 -32.48 -19.89 -18.07
N CYS A 243 -32.53 -19.17 -16.94
CA CYS A 243 -33.73 -18.96 -16.14
C CYS A 243 -34.86 -18.29 -16.93
N LEU A 244 -34.54 -17.24 -17.71
CA LEU A 244 -35.48 -16.57 -18.62
C LEU A 244 -35.97 -17.52 -19.71
N SER A 245 -35.08 -18.31 -20.32
CA SER A 245 -35.46 -19.27 -21.36
C SER A 245 -36.38 -20.38 -20.84
N LYS A 246 -36.16 -20.84 -19.59
CA LYS A 246 -37.01 -21.83 -18.91
C LYS A 246 -38.38 -21.24 -18.56
N TYR A 247 -38.42 -19.98 -18.14
CA TYR A 247 -39.67 -19.27 -17.89
C TYR A 247 -40.47 -19.08 -19.19
N GLN A 248 -39.82 -18.63 -20.27
CA GLN A 248 -40.44 -18.43 -21.58
C GLN A 248 -40.94 -19.74 -22.23
N ARG A 249 -40.33 -20.88 -21.93
CA ARG A 249 -40.78 -22.20 -22.42
C ARG A 249 -41.90 -22.81 -21.58
N SER A 250 -42.16 -22.27 -20.38
CA SER A 250 -43.17 -22.79 -19.45
C SER A 250 -44.53 -22.09 -19.56
N ASP A 251 -44.65 -21.00 -20.32
CA ASP A 251 -45.83 -20.13 -20.30
C ASP A 251 -46.63 -20.20 -21.62
N ASP A 252 -47.28 -21.34 -21.84
CA ASP A 252 -48.44 -21.48 -22.74
C ASP A 252 -49.69 -21.01 -21.96
N GLY A 253 -49.90 -19.70 -21.90
CA GLY A 253 -51.00 -19.15 -21.09
C GLY A 253 -51.13 -17.63 -21.16
N SER A 254 -51.71 -17.14 -22.25
CA SER A 254 -51.97 -15.74 -22.55
C SER A 254 -52.48 -14.93 -21.35
N THR A 255 -51.66 -14.00 -20.84
CA THR A 255 -52.01 -12.66 -20.32
C THR A 255 -50.85 -11.82 -19.74
N PRO A 256 -49.62 -12.31 -19.42
CA PRO A 256 -48.54 -11.44 -18.92
C PRO A 256 -47.55 -10.92 -19.99
N GLN A 257 -47.67 -11.36 -21.26
CA GLN A 257 -46.67 -11.10 -22.31
C GLN A 257 -46.57 -9.61 -22.75
N VAL A 258 -47.68 -8.85 -22.64
CA VAL A 258 -47.72 -7.43 -23.02
C VAL A 258 -47.00 -6.56 -21.97
N ASP A 259 -47.15 -6.89 -20.69
CA ASP A 259 -46.53 -6.15 -19.59
C ASP A 259 -45.02 -6.45 -19.51
N LEU A 260 -44.62 -7.70 -19.76
CA LEU A 260 -43.21 -8.08 -19.90
C LEU A 260 -42.55 -7.43 -21.13
N ALA A 261 -43.24 -7.36 -22.26
CA ALA A 261 -42.73 -6.68 -23.45
C ALA A 261 -42.52 -5.18 -23.21
N HIS A 262 -43.43 -4.52 -22.48
CA HIS A 262 -43.30 -3.12 -22.12
C HIS A 262 -42.15 -2.88 -21.12
N LEU A 263 -41.97 -3.78 -20.14
CA LEU A 263 -40.86 -3.71 -19.17
C LEU A 263 -39.51 -4.03 -19.83
N LEU A 264 -39.47 -4.95 -20.79
CA LEU A 264 -38.27 -5.21 -21.59
C LEU A 264 -37.94 -4.02 -22.50
N ALA A 265 -38.95 -3.39 -23.12
CA ALA A 265 -38.76 -2.18 -23.90
C ALA A 265 -38.25 -1.02 -23.04
N SER A 266 -38.73 -0.88 -21.79
CA SER A 266 -38.23 0.15 -20.88
C SER A 266 -36.78 -0.11 -20.46
N ARG A 267 -36.40 -1.36 -20.17
CA ARG A 267 -35.00 -1.71 -19.85
C ARG A 267 -34.07 -1.55 -21.04
N ASP A 268 -34.51 -1.90 -22.24
CA ASP A 268 -33.74 -1.71 -23.47
C ASP A 268 -33.55 -0.21 -23.81
N GLN A 269 -34.53 0.63 -23.46
CA GLN A 269 -34.40 2.08 -23.55
C GLN A 269 -33.40 2.63 -22.52
N GLU A 270 -33.41 2.14 -21.28
CA GLU A 270 -32.42 2.49 -20.25
C GLU A 270 -31.00 2.08 -20.67
N LEU A 271 -30.82 0.89 -21.24
CA LEU A 271 -29.53 0.45 -21.74
C LEU A 271 -29.02 1.31 -22.89
N ARG A 272 -29.90 1.79 -23.79
CA ARG A 272 -29.50 2.74 -24.84
C ARG A 272 -29.13 4.10 -24.29
N ALA A 273 -29.85 4.58 -23.26
CA ALA A 273 -29.51 5.84 -22.60
C ALA A 273 -28.15 5.74 -21.89
N LEU A 274 -27.93 4.70 -21.09
CA LEU A 274 -26.64 4.44 -20.43
C LEU A 274 -25.50 4.25 -21.43
N SER A 275 -25.76 3.62 -22.58
CA SER A 275 -24.77 3.49 -23.66
C SER A 275 -24.41 4.85 -24.27
N ALA A 276 -25.40 5.75 -24.44
CA ALA A 276 -25.15 7.11 -24.93
C ALA A 276 -24.33 7.92 -23.91
N GLU A 277 -24.66 7.82 -22.62
CA GLU A 277 -23.90 8.47 -21.54
C GLU A 277 -22.46 7.93 -21.44
N MET A 278 -22.26 6.61 -21.55
CA MET A 278 -20.93 6.01 -21.60
C MET A 278 -20.11 6.56 -22.77
N ASN A 279 -20.72 6.65 -23.96
CA ASN A 279 -20.04 7.19 -25.15
C ASN A 279 -19.71 8.68 -24.97
N GLN A 280 -20.58 9.44 -24.32
CA GLN A 280 -20.33 10.84 -23.97
C GLN A 280 -19.14 10.97 -23.01
N VAL A 281 -19.15 10.25 -21.88
CA VAL A 281 -18.04 10.25 -20.91
C VAL A 281 -16.73 9.80 -21.56
N GLN A 282 -16.79 8.81 -22.44
CA GLN A 282 -15.61 8.35 -23.19
C GLN A 282 -15.07 9.44 -24.13
N SER A 283 -15.94 10.25 -24.73
CA SER A 283 -15.53 11.39 -25.55
C SER A 283 -14.89 12.51 -24.72
N GLU A 284 -15.46 12.82 -23.54
CA GLU A 284 -14.92 13.81 -22.61
C GLU A 284 -13.56 13.37 -22.06
N LEU A 285 -13.40 12.08 -21.77
CA LEU A 285 -12.13 11.52 -21.33
C LEU A 285 -11.06 11.55 -22.43
N ARG A 286 -11.45 11.37 -23.70
CA ARG A 286 -10.54 11.59 -24.85
C ARG A 286 -10.11 13.05 -24.95
N LEU A 287 -11.04 13.99 -24.76
CA LEU A 287 -10.73 15.43 -24.75
C LEU A 287 -9.80 15.81 -23.58
N ALA A 288 -10.05 15.28 -22.38
CA ALA A 288 -9.17 15.51 -21.23
C ALA A 288 -7.76 14.98 -21.50
N ARG A 289 -7.63 13.79 -22.11
CA ARG A 289 -6.32 13.23 -22.51
C ARG A 289 -5.61 14.09 -23.54
N SER A 290 -6.31 14.64 -24.54
CA SER A 290 -5.68 15.52 -25.52
C SER A 290 -5.19 16.82 -24.88
N LEU A 291 -5.96 17.39 -23.94
CA LEU A 291 -5.54 18.58 -23.21
C LEU A 291 -4.31 18.31 -22.32
N ILE A 292 -4.24 17.15 -21.67
CA ILE A 292 -3.04 16.76 -20.91
C ILE A 292 -1.82 16.66 -21.84
N ALA A 293 -1.95 16.02 -23.00
CA ALA A 293 -0.85 15.91 -23.97
C ALA A 293 -0.39 17.27 -24.49
N GLU A 294 -1.31 18.21 -24.71
CA GLU A 294 -1.00 19.58 -25.09
C GLU A 294 -0.23 20.30 -23.97
N ARG A 295 -0.72 20.25 -22.73
CA ARG A 295 -0.05 20.85 -21.57
C ARG A 295 1.33 20.26 -21.33
N ASP A 296 1.51 18.96 -21.53
CA ASP A 296 2.82 18.30 -21.44
C ASP A 296 3.78 18.83 -22.52
N SER A 297 3.30 19.04 -23.76
CA SER A 297 4.11 19.64 -24.83
C SER A 297 4.57 21.06 -24.50
N GLU A 298 3.69 21.87 -23.90
CA GLU A 298 4.03 23.22 -23.43
C GLU A 298 5.06 23.17 -22.29
N PHE A 299 4.90 22.25 -21.33
CA PHE A 299 5.88 22.06 -20.26
C PHE A 299 7.25 21.66 -20.80
N GLN A 300 7.30 20.77 -21.80
CA GLN A 300 8.55 20.39 -22.46
C GLN A 300 9.19 21.60 -23.16
N HIS A 301 8.39 22.39 -23.88
CA HIS A 301 8.87 23.61 -24.51
C HIS A 301 9.47 24.59 -23.49
N ILE A 302 8.75 24.87 -22.40
CA ILE A 302 9.22 25.75 -21.31
C ILE A 302 10.51 25.22 -20.69
N ARG A 303 10.62 23.91 -20.46
CA ARG A 303 11.85 23.29 -19.92
C ARG A 303 13.05 23.50 -20.85
N ILE A 304 12.86 23.29 -22.15
CA ILE A 304 13.93 23.52 -23.15
C ILE A 304 14.35 24.99 -23.14
N THR A 305 13.40 25.92 -23.17
CA THR A 305 13.71 27.36 -23.11
C THR A 305 14.40 27.74 -21.80
N ASN A 306 13.99 27.17 -20.67
CA ASN A 306 14.63 27.43 -19.38
C ASN A 306 16.09 26.93 -19.36
N ASN A 307 16.34 25.71 -19.85
CA ASN A 307 17.70 25.19 -20.00
C ASN A 307 18.58 26.11 -20.86
N GLN A 308 18.06 26.63 -21.97
CA GLN A 308 18.79 27.61 -22.78
C GLN A 308 19.17 28.86 -21.98
N TYR A 309 18.24 29.42 -21.20
CA TYR A 309 18.54 30.56 -20.33
C TYR A 309 19.55 30.25 -19.23
N VAL A 310 19.56 29.02 -18.71
CA VAL A 310 20.54 28.57 -17.72
C VAL A 310 21.93 28.50 -18.37
N GLU A 311 22.05 27.89 -19.55
CA GLU A 311 23.30 27.82 -20.31
C GLU A 311 23.83 29.21 -20.66
N GLU A 312 22.97 30.12 -21.10
CA GLU A 312 23.36 31.52 -21.35
C GLU A 312 23.82 32.23 -20.07
N ASN A 313 23.13 32.01 -18.95
CA ASN A 313 23.56 32.55 -17.65
C ASN A 313 24.94 32.05 -17.26
N GLU A 314 25.21 30.75 -17.44
CA GLU A 314 26.53 30.18 -17.17
C GLU A 314 27.61 30.77 -18.08
N ARG A 315 27.33 30.95 -19.37
CA ARG A 315 28.24 31.63 -20.31
C ARG A 315 28.53 33.06 -19.87
N LEU A 316 27.51 33.81 -19.47
CA LEU A 316 27.67 35.19 -18.98
C LEU A 316 28.49 35.25 -17.69
N ARG A 317 28.29 34.30 -16.76
CA ARG A 317 29.11 34.20 -15.54
C ARG A 317 30.56 33.86 -15.86
N ALA A 318 30.82 32.97 -16.82
CA ALA A 318 32.17 32.64 -17.27
C ALA A 318 32.87 33.88 -17.84
N ILE A 319 32.20 34.61 -18.74
CA ILE A 319 32.70 35.87 -19.30
C ILE A 319 32.99 36.87 -18.18
N LEU A 320 32.06 37.07 -17.24
CA LEU A 320 32.26 37.98 -16.11
C LEU A 320 33.47 37.58 -15.26
N SER A 321 33.67 36.27 -15.03
CA SER A 321 34.83 35.76 -14.31
C SER A 321 36.14 36.05 -15.05
N GLU A 322 36.17 35.91 -16.39
CA GLU A 322 37.32 36.27 -17.21
C GLU A 322 37.64 37.76 -17.15
N TRP A 323 36.63 38.63 -17.26
CA TRP A 323 36.80 40.08 -17.11
C TRP A 323 37.33 40.44 -15.73
N SER A 324 36.81 39.81 -14.67
CA SER A 324 37.30 40.03 -13.30
C SER A 324 38.77 39.60 -13.14
N ALA A 325 39.18 38.49 -13.76
CA ALA A 325 40.56 38.01 -13.72
C ALA A 325 41.49 38.94 -14.51
N ARG A 326 41.04 39.46 -15.66
CA ARG A 326 41.78 40.46 -16.45
C ARG A 326 41.94 41.77 -15.67
N ALA A 327 40.88 42.25 -15.01
CA ALA A 327 40.93 43.44 -14.16
C ALA A 327 41.92 43.25 -13.00
N ALA A 328 41.87 42.12 -12.30
CA ALA A 328 42.80 41.82 -11.20
C ALA A 328 44.26 41.70 -11.66
N LYS A 329 44.52 41.29 -12.91
CA LYS A 329 45.89 41.30 -13.48
C LYS A 329 46.36 42.73 -13.76
N LEU A 330 45.48 43.59 -14.28
CA LEU A 330 45.78 44.99 -14.52
C LEU A 330 46.05 45.75 -13.21
N GLU A 331 45.29 45.48 -12.14
CA GLU A 331 45.54 46.07 -10.82
C GLU A 331 46.91 45.69 -10.27
N ARG A 332 47.29 44.40 -10.35
CA ARG A 332 48.63 43.96 -9.92
C ARG A 332 49.75 44.59 -10.77
N ALA A 333 49.54 44.74 -12.07
CA ALA A 333 50.51 45.39 -12.95
C ALA A 333 50.68 46.88 -12.60
N LEU A 334 49.57 47.57 -12.32
CA LEU A 334 49.57 48.96 -11.86
C LEU A 334 50.27 49.12 -10.51
N GLU A 335 50.02 48.22 -9.56
CA GLU A 335 50.71 48.21 -8.27
C GLU A 335 52.22 47.98 -8.42
N ALA A 336 52.63 47.06 -9.29
CA ALA A 336 54.04 46.83 -9.59
C ALA A 336 54.72 48.08 -10.19
N GLU A 337 54.04 48.78 -11.10
CA GLU A 337 54.53 50.04 -11.68
C GLU A 337 54.67 51.12 -10.59
N LYS A 338 53.67 51.27 -9.72
CA LYS A 338 53.72 52.22 -8.60
C LYS A 338 54.89 51.93 -7.65
N VAL A 339 55.15 50.66 -7.32
CA VAL A 339 56.27 50.25 -6.47
C VAL A 339 57.61 50.57 -7.14
N ALA A 340 57.77 50.22 -8.42
CA ALA A 340 58.98 50.53 -9.18
C ALA A 340 59.24 52.04 -9.25
N ASN A 341 58.19 52.85 -9.45
CA ASN A 341 58.31 54.30 -9.50
C ASN A 341 58.71 54.90 -8.13
N MET A 342 58.16 54.37 -7.02
CA MET A 342 58.60 54.75 -5.67
C MET A 342 60.08 54.38 -5.41
N GLU A 343 60.55 53.24 -5.89
CA GLU A 343 61.96 52.84 -5.78
C GLU A 343 62.89 53.76 -6.58
N LEU A 344 62.51 54.14 -7.81
CA LEU A 344 63.22 55.13 -8.61
C LEU A 344 63.28 56.50 -7.93
N GLN A 345 62.20 56.96 -7.31
CA GLN A 345 62.22 58.20 -6.53
C GLN A 345 63.16 58.11 -5.32
N LYS A 346 63.18 56.96 -4.63
CA LYS A 346 64.14 56.71 -3.53
C LYS A 346 65.58 56.69 -4.02
N SER A 347 65.87 56.11 -5.20
CA SER A 347 67.22 56.10 -5.76
C SER A 347 67.67 57.50 -6.17
N MET A 348 66.80 58.29 -6.81
CA MET A 348 67.08 59.68 -7.17
C MET A 348 67.32 60.58 -5.94
N SER A 349 66.51 60.44 -4.89
CA SER A 349 66.71 61.21 -3.65
C SER A 349 68.02 60.84 -2.94
N LYS A 350 68.39 59.55 -2.91
CA LYS A 350 69.72 59.12 -2.43
C LYS A 350 70.86 59.73 -3.25
N LEU A 351 70.80 59.65 -4.58
CA LEU A 351 71.79 60.27 -5.48
C LEU A 351 71.90 61.79 -5.24
N ARG A 352 70.77 62.48 -5.05
CA ARG A 352 70.74 63.91 -4.74
C ARG A 352 71.36 64.23 -3.37
N SER A 353 71.13 63.41 -2.36
CA SER A 353 71.76 63.56 -1.04
C SER A 353 73.28 63.33 -1.09
N GLN A 354 73.76 62.37 -1.91
CA GLN A 354 75.19 62.17 -2.14
C GLN A 354 75.83 63.34 -2.90
N ALA A 355 75.15 63.87 -3.93
CA ALA A 355 75.63 65.02 -4.69
C ALA A 355 75.69 66.32 -3.86
N THR A 356 74.82 66.47 -2.86
CA THR A 356 74.84 67.61 -1.94
C THR A 356 75.90 67.46 -0.83
N HIS A 357 76.24 66.22 -0.44
CA HIS A 357 77.36 65.95 0.48
C HIS A 357 78.75 66.15 -0.17
N ASN A 358 78.84 66.06 -1.49
CA ASN A 358 80.10 66.20 -2.25
C ASN A 358 80.35 67.61 -2.85
N ARG A 359 79.67 68.66 -2.37
CA ARG A 359 80.00 70.04 -2.73
C ARG A 359 80.90 70.66 -1.63
N PRO A 360 82.12 71.14 -1.96
CA PRO A 360 83.02 71.81 -1.01
C PRO A 360 82.52 73.19 -0.60
#